data_AF-A0A9P8NDH3-F1
#
_entry.id   AF-A0A9P8NDH3-F1
#
_cell.length_a   1.000
_cell.length_b   1.000
_cell.length_c   1.000
_cell.angle_alpha   90.00
_cell.angle_beta   90.00
_cell.angle_gamma   90.00
#
_symmetry.space_group_name_H-M   'P 1'
#
loop_
_entity.id
_entity.type
_entity.pdbx_description
1 polymer ?
#
loop_
_entity_poly.entity_id
_entity_poly.type
_entity_poly.pdbx_seq_one_letter_code
_entity_poly.pdbx_strand_id
1 'polypeptide(L)'
;MEETALALLAELPKTCDTIADAFNKNSRELKAARDELCNAQSELTILKGLLEILFNLLEKMWATVRTYQMGKDMKEAEVQGEGEPLGAILDLAIMQLDLQSTKIDCDALRRENTFLRSLLHGTEAAADQCE
;
A
#
# COMPACT_ATOMS: atom_id res chain seq x y z
N MET A 1 22.80 56.34 -3.04
CA MET A 1 22.65 55.13 -3.91
C MET A 1 23.61 54.03 -3.48
N GLU A 2 24.86 54.35 -3.09
CA GLU A 2 25.80 53.37 -2.51
C GLU A 2 25.40 52.86 -1.11
N GLU A 3 24.96 53.72 -0.19
CA GLU A 3 24.55 53.28 1.16
C GLU A 3 23.38 52.29 1.14
N THR A 4 22.42 52.50 0.22
CA THR A 4 21.31 51.58 -0.01
C THR A 4 21.77 50.24 -0.61
N ALA A 5 22.80 50.22 -1.44
CA ALA A 5 23.35 48.99 -2.00
C ALA A 5 24.16 48.19 -0.96
N LEU A 6 24.90 48.89 -0.09
CA LEU A 6 25.63 48.27 1.02
C LEU A 6 24.68 47.70 2.09
N ALA A 7 23.58 48.40 2.39
CA ALA A 7 22.53 47.89 3.29
C ALA A 7 21.87 46.62 2.72
N LEU A 8 21.60 46.57 1.42
CA LEU A 8 21.07 45.38 0.75
C LEU A 8 22.06 44.20 0.75
N LEU A 9 23.36 44.47 0.57
CA LEU A 9 24.40 43.44 0.66
C LEU A 9 24.55 42.89 2.08
N ALA A 10 24.34 43.71 3.11
CA ALA A 10 24.40 43.28 4.51
C ALA A 10 23.22 42.37 4.91
N GLU A 11 22.03 42.57 4.32
CA GLU A 11 20.83 41.74 4.55
C GLU A 11 20.79 40.48 3.66
N LEU A 12 21.65 40.40 2.64
CA LEU A 12 21.67 39.30 1.69
C LEU A 12 21.93 37.93 2.35
N PRO A 13 22.91 37.75 3.26
CA PRO A 13 23.16 36.46 3.91
C PRO A 13 21.94 35.97 4.69
N LYS A 14 21.31 36.86 5.47
CA LYS A 14 20.11 36.55 6.24
C LYS A 14 18.92 36.16 5.36
N THR A 15 18.80 36.82 4.21
CA THR A 15 17.77 36.49 3.21
C THR A 15 18.05 35.13 2.58
N CYS A 16 19.31 34.82 2.26
CA CYS A 16 19.73 33.52 1.75
C CYS A 16 19.49 32.40 2.78
N ASP A 17 19.82 32.60 4.05
CA ASP A 17 19.58 31.63 5.13
C ASP A 17 18.08 31.35 5.29
N THR A 18 17.25 32.40 5.26
CA THR A 18 15.79 32.28 5.33
C THR A 18 15.25 31.45 4.15
N ILE A 19 15.78 31.66 2.94
CA ILE A 19 15.42 30.89 1.75
C ILE A 19 15.85 29.43 1.90
N ALA A 20 17.07 29.18 2.39
CA ALA A 20 17.58 27.83 2.62
C ALA A 20 16.74 27.07 3.65
N ASP A 21 16.37 27.72 4.75
CA ASP A 21 15.50 27.14 5.78
C ASP A 21 14.11 26.84 5.26
N ALA A 22 13.51 27.76 4.50
CA ALA A 22 12.22 27.54 3.86
C ALA A 22 12.28 26.36 2.86
N PHE A 23 13.35 26.26 2.08
CA PHE A 23 13.56 25.14 1.17
C PHE A 23 13.71 23.82 1.92
N ASN A 24 14.51 23.77 2.98
CA ASN A 24 14.71 22.58 3.81
C ASN A 24 13.41 22.14 4.51
N LYS A 25 12.60 23.09 4.97
CA LYS A 25 11.28 22.81 5.52
C LYS A 25 10.36 22.19 4.48
N ASN A 26 10.22 22.83 3.32
CA ASN A 26 9.38 22.33 2.23
C ASN A 26 9.85 20.96 1.72
N SER A 27 11.16 20.72 1.66
CA SER A 27 11.74 19.44 1.27
C SER A 27 11.33 18.32 2.23
N ARG A 28 11.36 18.58 3.55
CA ARG A 28 10.90 17.63 4.57
C ARG A 28 9.40 17.37 4.49
N GLU A 29 8.60 18.42 4.31
CA GLU A 29 7.14 18.30 4.17
C GLU A 29 6.76 17.51 2.90
N LEU A 30 7.43 17.77 1.78
CA LEU A 30 7.23 17.03 0.53
C LEU A 30 7.60 15.55 0.70
N LYS A 31 8.69 15.25 1.41
CA LYS A 31 9.08 13.87 1.72
C LYS A 31 8.01 13.18 2.56
N ALA A 32 7.52 13.82 3.63
CA ALA A 32 6.46 13.27 4.46
C ALA A 32 5.17 13.01 3.66
N ALA A 33 4.72 13.97 2.85
CA ALA A 33 3.55 13.81 2.00
C ALA A 33 3.71 12.67 0.97
N ARG A 34 4.92 12.49 0.43
CA ARG A 34 5.24 11.37 -0.46
C ARG A 34 5.13 10.03 0.27
N ASP A 35 5.68 9.94 1.48
CA ASP A 35 5.64 8.73 2.28
C ASP A 35 4.18 8.35 2.65
N GLU A 36 3.37 9.35 3.03
CA GLU A 36 1.93 9.19 3.26
C GLU A 36 1.19 8.69 2.01
N LEU A 37 1.46 9.28 0.84
CA LEU A 37 0.85 8.86 -0.42
C LEU A 37 1.20 7.40 -0.76
N CYS A 38 2.46 7.01 -0.58
CA CYS A 38 2.89 5.62 -0.78
C CYS A 38 2.17 4.66 0.18
N ASN A 39 1.98 5.04 1.44
CA ASN A 39 1.23 4.24 2.40
C ASN A 39 -0.24 4.08 2.00
N ALA A 40 -0.92 5.19 1.66
CA ALA A 40 -2.31 5.16 1.20
C ALA A 40 -2.48 4.30 -0.07
N GLN A 41 -1.53 4.36 -0.99
CA GLN A 41 -1.54 3.54 -2.20
C GLN A 41 -1.34 2.04 -1.90
N SER A 42 -0.52 1.71 -0.90
CA SER A 42 -0.36 0.35 -0.39
C SER A 42 -1.68 -0.17 0.21
N GLU A 43 -2.32 0.61 1.08
CA GLU A 43 -3.61 0.27 1.69
C GLU A 43 -4.70 0.06 0.63
N LEU A 44 -4.76 0.93 -0.38
CA LEU A 44 -5.70 0.80 -1.49
C LEU A 44 -5.50 -0.50 -2.26
N THR A 45 -4.25 -0.89 -2.50
CA THR A 45 -3.92 -2.15 -3.18
C THR A 45 -4.39 -3.36 -2.37
N ILE A 46 -4.18 -3.34 -1.05
CA ILE A 46 -4.64 -4.38 -0.13
C ILE A 46 -6.17 -4.48 -0.17
N LEU A 47 -6.86 -3.35 -0.04
CA LEU A 47 -8.32 -3.31 -0.03
C LEU A 47 -8.91 -3.84 -1.34
N LYS A 48 -8.31 -3.51 -2.49
CA LYS A 48 -8.72 -4.06 -3.78
C LYS A 48 -8.59 -5.58 -3.84
N GLY A 49 -7.48 -6.13 -3.33
CA GLY A 49 -7.28 -7.58 -3.28
C GLY A 49 -8.30 -8.30 -2.40
N LEU A 50 -8.60 -7.73 -1.22
CA LEU A 50 -9.64 -8.27 -0.34
C LEU A 50 -11.03 -8.20 -0.99
N LEU A 51 -11.34 -7.08 -1.64
CA LEU A 51 -12.61 -6.85 -2.31
C LEU A 51 -12.83 -7.85 -3.45
N GLU A 52 -11.79 -8.14 -4.23
CA GLU A 52 -11.83 -9.13 -5.30
C GLU A 52 -12.17 -10.53 -4.77
N ILE A 53 -11.55 -10.96 -3.67
CA ILE A 53 -11.85 -12.25 -3.01
C ILE A 53 -13.31 -12.29 -2.55
N LEU A 54 -13.79 -11.23 -1.91
CA LEU A 54 -15.16 -11.15 -1.41
C LEU A 54 -16.19 -11.16 -2.56
N PHE A 55 -15.94 -10.46 -3.66
CA PHE A 55 -16.80 -10.51 -4.84
C PHE A 55 -16.84 -11.91 -5.44
N ASN A 56 -15.69 -12.56 -5.59
CA ASN A 56 -15.62 -13.92 -6.14
C ASN A 56 -16.38 -14.92 -5.26
N LEU A 57 -16.27 -14.79 -3.93
CA LEU A 57 -17.05 -15.59 -2.99
C LEU A 57 -18.55 -15.33 -3.14
N LEU A 58 -18.97 -14.07 -3.23
CA LEU A 58 -20.37 -13.70 -3.40
C LEU A 58 -20.95 -14.28 -4.71
N GLU A 59 -20.21 -14.18 -5.81
CA GLU A 59 -20.60 -14.74 -7.11
C GLU A 59 -20.76 -16.26 -7.04
N LYS A 60 -19.78 -16.96 -6.44
CA LYS A 60 -19.84 -18.41 -6.27
C LYS A 60 -21.02 -18.82 -5.37
N MET A 61 -21.23 -18.16 -4.25
CA MET A 61 -22.37 -18.42 -3.36
C MET A 61 -23.71 -18.17 -4.06
N TRP A 62 -23.81 -17.10 -4.84
CA TRP A 62 -25.02 -16.79 -5.63
C TRP A 62 -25.30 -17.88 -6.66
N ALA A 63 -24.27 -18.37 -7.36
CA ALA A 63 -24.40 -19.50 -8.29
C ALA A 63 -24.88 -20.78 -7.59
N THR A 64 -24.38 -21.08 -6.39
CA THR A 64 -24.85 -22.21 -5.57
C THR A 64 -26.31 -22.07 -5.16
N VAL A 65 -26.76 -20.88 -4.74
CA VAL A 65 -28.17 -20.65 -4.40
C VAL A 65 -29.07 -20.81 -5.62
N ARG A 66 -28.66 -20.29 -6.78
CA ARG A 66 -29.43 -20.39 -8.02
C ARG A 66 -29.55 -21.83 -8.51
N THR A 67 -28.47 -22.61 -8.45
CA THR A 67 -28.49 -24.03 -8.82
C THR A 67 -29.39 -24.83 -7.88
N TYR A 68 -29.40 -24.53 -6.59
CA TYR A 68 -30.32 -25.16 -5.64
C TYR A 68 -31.79 -24.80 -5.89
N GLN A 69 -32.10 -23.54 -6.22
CA GLN A 69 -33.45 -23.11 -6.60
C GLN A 69 -33.92 -23.80 -7.89
N MET A 70 -33.09 -23.83 -8.93
CA MET A 70 -33.38 -24.52 -10.20
C MET A 70 -33.57 -26.03 -10.00
N GLY A 71 -32.74 -26.68 -9.17
CA GLY A 71 -32.89 -28.09 -8.84
C GLY A 71 -34.15 -28.40 -8.01
N LYS A 72 -34.67 -27.42 -7.25
CA LYS A 72 -35.95 -27.53 -6.54
C LYS A 72 -37.14 -27.43 -7.50
N ASP A 73 -37.03 -26.59 -8.53
CA ASP A 73 -38.03 -26.46 -9.59
C ASP A 73 -37.98 -27.63 -10.59
N MET A 74 -36.81 -28.26 -10.78
CA MET A 74 -36.58 -29.42 -11.65
C MET A 74 -36.65 -30.80 -10.97
N LYS A 75 -37.30 -30.92 -9.81
CA LYS A 75 -37.49 -32.22 -9.11
C LYS A 75 -38.26 -33.29 -9.90
N GLU A 76 -38.64 -33.05 -11.15
CA GLU A 76 -39.20 -34.04 -12.08
C GLU A 76 -38.19 -34.61 -13.10
N ALA A 77 -36.96 -34.07 -13.21
CA ALA A 77 -35.96 -34.60 -14.14
C ALA A 77 -34.64 -34.90 -13.43
N GLU A 78 -34.26 -36.17 -13.47
CA GLU A 78 -33.08 -36.75 -12.81
C GLU A 78 -31.79 -35.96 -13.01
N VAL A 79 -31.09 -35.76 -11.89
CA VAL A 79 -29.63 -35.98 -11.74
C VAL A 79 -28.76 -35.45 -12.88
N GLN A 80 -28.30 -34.19 -12.79
CA GLN A 80 -26.99 -33.80 -13.33
C GLN A 80 -26.62 -32.37 -12.90
N GLY A 81 -25.59 -32.26 -12.08
CA GLY A 81 -25.01 -30.98 -11.71
C GLY A 81 -24.27 -31.07 -10.39
N GLU A 82 -23.14 -31.79 -10.38
CA GLU A 82 -22.13 -31.63 -9.33
C GLU A 82 -21.54 -30.22 -9.45
N GLY A 83 -22.27 -29.22 -8.95
CA GLY A 83 -21.69 -27.91 -8.66
C GLY A 83 -20.65 -28.07 -7.54
N GLU A 84 -19.63 -27.22 -7.52
CA GLU A 84 -18.68 -27.17 -6.40
C GLU A 84 -19.46 -27.11 -5.08
N PRO A 85 -19.19 -28.02 -4.13
CA PRO A 85 -19.89 -27.99 -2.85
C PRO A 85 -19.55 -26.67 -2.15
N LEU A 86 -20.56 -26.08 -1.48
CA LEU A 86 -20.40 -24.81 -0.76
C LEU A 86 -19.18 -24.82 0.18
N GLY A 87 -18.87 -25.98 0.78
CA GLY A 87 -17.65 -26.18 1.57
C GLY A 87 -16.37 -25.87 0.79
N ALA A 88 -16.20 -26.41 -0.42
CA ALA A 88 -15.02 -26.16 -1.25
C ALA A 88 -14.91 -24.68 -1.69
N ILE A 89 -16.05 -24.01 -1.91
CA ILE A 89 -16.09 -22.58 -2.23
C ILE A 89 -15.59 -21.75 -1.04
N LEU A 90 -16.04 -22.07 0.17
CA LEU A 90 -15.62 -21.41 1.40
C LEU A 90 -14.15 -21.69 1.73
N ASP A 91 -13.71 -22.94 1.59
CA ASP A 91 -12.32 -23.34 1.81
C ASP A 91 -11.37 -22.58 0.88
N LEU A 92 -11.75 -22.42 -0.40
CA LEU A 92 -10.97 -21.63 -1.36
C LEU A 92 -10.89 -20.15 -0.94
N ALA A 93 -12.02 -19.55 -0.52
CA ALA A 93 -12.03 -18.16 -0.09
C ALA A 93 -11.21 -17.93 1.19
N ILE A 94 -11.25 -18.87 2.14
CA ILE A 94 -10.40 -18.86 3.34
C ILE A 94 -8.93 -18.91 2.94
N MET A 95 -8.54 -19.84 2.08
CA MET A 95 -7.15 -19.96 1.60
C MET A 95 -6.68 -18.69 0.89
N GLN A 96 -7.55 -18.03 0.12
CA GLN A 96 -7.24 -16.76 -0.54
C GLN A 96 -7.07 -15.60 0.46
N LEU A 97 -7.89 -15.55 1.51
CA LEU A 97 -7.76 -14.55 2.57
C LEU A 97 -6.47 -14.77 3.38
N ASP A 98 -6.15 -16.01 3.74
CA ASP A 98 -4.91 -16.37 4.43
C ASP A 98 -3.67 -16.01 3.60
N LEU A 99 -3.73 -16.25 2.29
CA LEU A 99 -2.67 -15.86 1.36
C LEU A 99 -2.52 -14.33 1.29
N GLN A 100 -3.61 -13.57 1.25
CA GLN A 100 -3.55 -12.11 1.29
C GLN A 100 -2.98 -11.62 2.63
N SER A 101 -3.38 -12.20 3.75
CA SER A 101 -2.83 -11.86 5.07
C SER A 101 -1.33 -12.07 5.11
N THR A 102 -0.87 -13.25 4.69
CA THR A 102 0.57 -13.59 4.65
C THR A 102 1.34 -12.63 3.73
N LYS A 103 0.74 -12.23 2.60
CA LYS A 103 1.33 -11.27 1.67
C LYS A 103 1.49 -9.89 2.32
N ILE A 104 0.49 -9.41 3.05
CA ILE A 104 0.56 -8.14 3.79
C ILE A 104 1.72 -8.16 4.79
N ASP A 105 1.85 -9.23 5.56
CA ASP A 105 2.95 -9.40 6.53
C ASP A 105 4.32 -9.43 5.85
N CYS A 106 4.43 -10.18 4.74
CA CYS A 106 5.66 -10.22 3.93
C CYS A 106 6.04 -8.84 3.39
N ASP A 107 5.05 -8.07 2.91
CA ASP A 107 5.28 -6.73 2.36
C ASP A 107 5.66 -5.73 3.46
N ALA A 108 5.12 -5.87 4.68
CA ALA A 108 5.53 -5.11 5.85
C ALA A 108 7.00 -5.40 6.22
N LEU A 109 7.37 -6.68 6.34
CA LEU A 109 8.75 -7.08 6.61
C LEU A 109 9.72 -6.61 5.52
N ARG A 110 9.33 -6.65 4.24
CA ARG A 110 10.17 -6.16 3.14
C ARG A 110 10.41 -4.65 3.24
N ARG A 111 9.39 -3.87 3.62
CA ARG A 111 9.53 -2.43 3.85
C ARG A 111 10.47 -2.13 5.01
N GLU A 112 10.28 -2.80 6.14
CA GLU A 112 11.15 -2.67 7.31
C GLU A 112 12.60 -3.04 6.97
N ASN A 113 12.80 -4.16 6.28
CA ASN A 113 14.14 -4.58 5.87
C ASN A 113 14.83 -3.56 4.94
N THR A 114 14.06 -2.97 4.02
CA THR A 114 14.56 -1.92 3.12
C THR A 114 14.94 -0.66 3.90
N PHE A 115 14.11 -0.26 4.88
CA PHE A 115 14.41 0.86 5.77
C PHE A 115 15.68 0.62 6.57
N LEU A 116 15.82 -0.54 7.22
CA LEU A 116 17.01 -0.91 7.99
C LEU A 116 18.28 -0.91 7.12
N ARG A 117 18.21 -1.42 5.89
CA ARG A 117 19.33 -1.37 4.92
C ARG A 117 19.70 0.06 4.54
N SER A 118 18.72 0.95 4.37
CA SER A 118 19.00 2.36 4.06
C SER A 118 19.73 3.08 5.21
N LEU A 119 19.43 2.70 6.46
CA LEU A 119 20.14 3.23 7.63
C LEU A 119 21.58 2.69 7.70
N LEU A 120 21.77 1.41 7.37
CA LEU A 120 23.09 0.79 7.34
C LEU A 120 24.00 1.46 6.29
N HIS A 121 23.53 1.62 5.05
CA HIS A 121 24.34 2.28 4.02
C HIS A 121 24.54 3.78 4.28
N GLY A 122 23.60 4.45 4.94
CA GLY A 122 23.78 5.83 5.39
C GLY A 122 24.85 5.98 6.48
N THR A 123 25.09 4.93 7.28
CA THR A 123 26.14 4.91 8.32
C THR A 123 27.50 4.51 7.77
N GLU A 124 27.56 3.60 6.80
CA GLU A 124 28.80 3.27 6.07
C GLU A 124 29.34 4.47 5.29
N ALA A 125 28.48 5.21 4.59
CA ALA A 125 28.88 6.42 3.86
C ALA A 125 29.32 7.59 4.77
N ALA A 126 28.87 7.61 6.02
CA ALA A 126 29.31 8.60 7.02
C ALA A 126 30.63 8.19 7.69
N ALA A 127 30.91 6.88 7.80
CA ALA A 127 32.17 6.35 8.30
C ALA A 127 33.32 6.57 7.30
N ASP A 128 33.08 6.37 6.00
CA ASP A 128 34.08 6.59 4.94
C ASP A 128 34.43 8.09 4.70
N GLN A 129 33.68 9.03 5.28
CA GLN A 129 33.98 10.47 5.22
C GLN A 129 34.79 10.96 6.44
N CYS A 130 35.06 10.09 7.41
CA CYS A 130 35.87 10.39 8.61
C CYS A 130 37.30 9.82 8.55
N GLU A 131 37.71 9.20 7.44
CA GLU A 131 39.11 8.85 7.13
C GLU A 131 39.70 9.79 6.07
#